data_AF-A0A0J6WRK4-F1
#
_entry.id   AF-A0A0J6WRK4-F1
#
_cell.length_a   1.000
_cell.length_b   1.000
_cell.length_c   1.000
_cell.angle_alpha   90.00
_cell.angle_beta   90.00
_cell.angle_gamma   90.00
#
_symmetry.space_group_name_H-M   'P 1'
#
loop_
_entity.id
_entity.type
_entity.pdbx_description
1 polymer ?
#
loop_
_entity_poly.entity_id
_entity_poly.type
_entity_poly.pdbx_seq_one_letter_code
_entity_poly.pdbx_strand_id
1 'polypeptide(L)'
;MFEKWTIKSVKYLNSRIFIKFMDDNDAEYSLKCEETPRPEFGEALRKLRDDFKNFQYNPVMGIPENTRMDIHSVAFKYKDEDLKSFSPECTIRNATGYEGELTISDVLYPTNNKNIDQDIAAIISEANQYIAGHRAQMGLFDGDEGGKIA
;
A
#
# COMPACT_ATOMS: atom_id res chain seq x y z
N MET A 1 22.32 -4.52 -1.63
CA MET A 1 21.05 -4.53 -2.40
C MET A 1 20.03 -5.12 -1.44
N PHE A 2 18.99 -4.37 -1.05
CA PHE A 2 17.97 -4.91 -0.13
C PHE A 2 17.21 -6.03 -0.85
N GLU A 3 16.84 -7.09 -0.12
CA GLU A 3 15.88 -8.09 -0.61
C GLU A 3 14.62 -7.38 -1.12
N LYS A 4 14.15 -7.74 -2.31
CA LYS A 4 12.97 -7.11 -2.92
C LYS A 4 11.81 -8.09 -2.82
N TRP A 5 10.95 -7.88 -1.84
CA TRP A 5 9.74 -8.68 -1.67
C TRP A 5 8.69 -8.32 -2.71
N THR A 6 7.95 -9.33 -3.14
CA THR A 6 6.77 -9.16 -4.00
C THR A 6 5.59 -8.72 -3.15
N ILE A 7 5.22 -7.44 -3.22
CA ILE A 7 4.14 -6.85 -2.42
C ILE A 7 2.78 -7.24 -3.00
N LYS A 8 2.01 -8.05 -2.28
CA LYS A 8 0.67 -8.50 -2.72
C LYS A 8 -0.43 -7.50 -2.37
N SER A 9 -0.34 -6.86 -1.20
CA SER A 9 -1.29 -5.84 -0.80
C SER A 9 -0.72 -4.93 0.27
N VAL A 10 -1.14 -3.67 0.22
CA VAL A 10 -0.89 -2.66 1.25
C VAL A 10 -2.22 -2.17 1.77
N LYS A 11 -2.40 -2.13 3.09
CA LYS A 11 -3.56 -1.52 3.75
C LYS A 11 -3.10 -0.54 4.82
N TYR A 12 -3.64 0.66 4.80
CA TYR A 12 -3.44 1.71 5.78
C TYR A 12 -4.77 2.09 6.42
N LEU A 13 -4.95 1.69 7.68
CA LEU A 13 -6.19 1.93 8.41
C LEU A 13 -5.87 2.31 9.86
N ASN A 14 -6.52 3.35 10.38
CA ASN A 14 -6.37 3.80 11.77
C ASN A 14 -4.90 3.99 12.19
N SER A 15 -4.12 4.65 11.33
CA SER A 15 -2.68 4.88 11.51
C SER A 15 -1.81 3.61 11.55
N ARG A 16 -2.34 2.45 11.18
CA ARG A 16 -1.62 1.17 11.12
C ARG A 16 -1.41 0.74 9.69
N ILE A 17 -0.25 0.14 9.42
CA ILE A 17 0.08 -0.44 8.13
C ILE A 17 0.01 -1.96 8.21
N PHE A 18 -0.63 -2.55 7.21
CA PHE A 18 -0.65 -3.99 6.97
C PHE A 18 -0.10 -4.23 5.56
N ILE A 19 0.96 -5.03 5.46
CA ILE A 19 1.58 -5.39 4.18
C ILE A 19 1.53 -6.90 4.06
N LYS A 20 0.94 -7.40 2.97
CA LYS A 20 1.10 -8.80 2.56
C LYS A 20 2.16 -8.86 1.48
N PHE A 21 3.11 -9.75 1.63
CA PHE A 21 4.23 -9.87 0.69
C PHE A 21 4.70 -11.32 0.58
N MET A 22 5.47 -11.58 -0.47
CA MET A 22 6.07 -12.87 -0.76
C MET A 22 7.59 -12.70 -0.90
N ASP A 23 8.36 -13.63 -0.36
CA ASP A 23 9.82 -13.67 -0.54
C ASP A 23 10.22 -14.43 -1.81
N ASP A 24 11.52 -14.53 -2.05
CA ASP A 24 12.08 -15.19 -3.24
C ASP A 24 11.88 -16.72 -3.25
N ASN A 25 11.39 -17.30 -2.15
CA ASN A 25 11.06 -18.73 -2.03
C ASN A 25 9.54 -18.99 -2.14
N ASP A 26 8.78 -18.02 -2.65
CA ASP A 26 7.32 -18.04 -2.74
C ASP A 26 6.61 -18.17 -1.37
N ALA A 27 7.30 -17.92 -0.26
CA ALA A 27 6.67 -17.94 1.05
C ALA A 27 5.89 -16.64 1.30
N GLU A 28 4.63 -16.78 1.71
CA GLU A 28 3.76 -15.63 1.99
C GLU A 28 3.86 -15.19 3.45
N TYR A 29 4.00 -13.87 3.64
CA TYR A 29 4.08 -13.23 4.95
C TYR A 29 3.09 -12.08 5.04
N SER A 30 2.76 -11.73 6.29
CA SER A 30 1.99 -10.54 6.63
C SER A 30 2.73 -9.74 7.70
N LEU A 31 3.02 -8.49 7.40
CA LEU A 31 3.55 -7.53 8.36
C LEU A 31 2.41 -6.64 8.83
N LYS A 32 2.15 -6.65 10.14
CA LYS A 32 1.31 -5.65 10.81
C LYS A 32 2.23 -4.75 11.61
N CYS A 33 2.20 -3.46 11.35
CA CYS A 33 2.94 -2.51 12.15
C CYS A 33 2.02 -1.52 12.85
N GLU A 34 2.30 -1.32 14.13
CA GLU A 34 1.63 -0.36 14.98
C GLU A 34 2.43 0.94 15.13
N GLU A 35 3.67 0.97 14.62
CA GLU A 35 4.47 2.19 14.53
C GLU A 35 3.90 3.14 13.48
N THR A 36 4.07 4.44 13.72
CA THR A 36 3.67 5.47 12.78
C THR A 36 4.35 5.24 11.42
N PRO A 37 3.59 5.21 10.31
CA PRO A 37 4.16 5.18 8.97
C PRO A 37 5.21 6.26 8.77
N ARG A 38 6.18 5.99 7.90
CA ARG A 38 6.97 7.09 7.35
C ARG A 38 6.06 8.05 6.56
N PRO A 39 6.25 9.37 6.67
CA PRO A 39 5.42 10.35 5.98
C PRO A 39 5.23 10.08 4.49
N GLU A 40 6.28 9.59 3.83
CA GLU A 40 6.35 9.27 2.41
C GLU A 40 5.32 8.19 2.01
N PHE A 41 5.08 7.21 2.88
CA PHE A 41 4.10 6.15 2.65
C PHE A 41 2.66 6.71 2.65
N GLY A 42 2.34 7.53 3.65
CA GLY A 42 1.04 8.20 3.74
C GLY A 42 0.83 9.20 2.61
N GLU A 43 1.90 9.89 2.19
CA GLU A 43 1.86 10.80 1.05
C GLU A 43 1.60 10.08 -0.27
N ALA A 44 2.23 8.92 -0.50
CA ALA A 44 2.02 8.13 -1.72
C ALA A 44 0.56 7.65 -1.86
N LEU A 45 -0.06 7.17 -0.77
CA LEU A 45 -1.49 6.82 -0.76
C LEU A 45 -2.39 8.05 -1.01
N ARG A 46 -2.01 9.20 -0.45
CA ARG A 46 -2.74 10.46 -0.65
C ARG A 46 -2.65 10.96 -2.09
N LYS A 47 -1.48 10.89 -2.71
CA LYS A 47 -1.27 11.24 -4.13
C LYS A 47 -2.05 10.31 -5.04
N LEU A 48 -1.98 9.00 -4.79
CA LEU A 48 -2.74 8.00 -5.54
C LEU A 48 -4.23 8.33 -5.55
N ARG A 49 -4.78 8.69 -4.39
CA ARG A 49 -6.17 9.12 -4.24
C ARG A 49 -6.49 10.37 -5.08
N ASP A 50 -5.63 11.38 -5.02
CA ASP A 50 -5.86 12.64 -5.72
C ASP A 50 -5.73 12.48 -7.25
N ASP A 51 -4.83 11.61 -7.73
CA ASP A 51 -4.72 11.25 -9.15
C ASP A 51 -5.88 10.33 -9.61
N PHE A 52 -6.36 9.42 -8.76
CA PHE A 52 -7.51 8.56 -9.06
C PHE A 52 -8.82 9.34 -9.20
N LYS A 53 -9.03 10.42 -8.43
CA LYS A 53 -10.23 11.28 -8.56
C LYS A 53 -10.43 11.78 -9.99
N ASN A 54 -9.34 11.97 -10.74
CA ASN A 54 -9.35 12.47 -12.11
C ASN A 54 -9.19 11.38 -13.17
N PHE A 55 -9.17 10.09 -12.77
CA PHE A 55 -8.95 8.98 -13.68
C PHE A 55 -10.24 8.57 -14.39
N GLN A 56 -10.17 8.37 -15.72
CA GLN A 56 -11.33 8.11 -16.59
C GLN A 56 -12.16 6.86 -16.23
N TYR A 57 -11.55 5.89 -15.54
CA TYR A 57 -12.21 4.66 -15.09
C TYR A 57 -12.63 4.70 -13.62
N ASN A 58 -12.52 5.87 -12.97
CA ASN A 58 -13.02 6.03 -11.63
C ASN A 58 -14.56 6.11 -11.68
N PRO A 59 -15.30 5.16 -11.08
CA PRO A 59 -16.77 5.23 -11.05
C PRO A 59 -17.29 6.42 -10.22
N VAL A 60 -16.38 7.17 -9.58
CA VAL A 60 -16.58 8.37 -8.78
C VAL A 60 -16.37 9.66 -9.60
N MET A 61 -16.25 9.58 -10.94
CA MET A 61 -16.21 10.78 -11.78
C MET A 61 -17.53 11.57 -11.70
N GLY A 62 -17.45 12.89 -11.49
CA GLY A 62 -18.62 13.77 -11.42
C GLY A 62 -19.33 13.79 -10.05
N ILE A 63 -18.69 13.25 -9.01
CA ILE A 63 -19.22 13.31 -7.66
C ILE A 63 -19.23 14.76 -7.13
N PRO A 64 -20.29 15.18 -6.40
CA PRO A 64 -20.36 16.51 -5.78
C PRO A 64 -19.13 16.84 -4.95
N GLU A 65 -18.68 18.10 -4.99
CA GLU A 65 -17.46 18.61 -4.30
C GLU A 65 -17.39 18.25 -2.81
N ASN A 66 -18.54 17.99 -2.18
CA ASN A 66 -18.66 17.65 -0.77
C ASN A 66 -18.51 16.16 -0.46
N THR A 67 -18.15 15.32 -1.43
CA THR A 67 -17.90 13.89 -1.22
C THR A 67 -16.41 13.62 -1.12
N ARG A 68 -16.03 12.87 -0.09
CA ARG A 68 -14.65 12.47 0.16
C ARG A 68 -14.48 11.02 -0.26
N MET A 69 -13.42 10.75 -0.99
CA MET A 69 -12.95 9.40 -1.33
C MET A 69 -11.58 9.26 -0.70
N ASP A 70 -11.35 8.22 0.09
CA ASP A 70 -10.05 7.92 0.70
C ASP A 70 -9.64 6.48 0.36
N ILE A 71 -8.49 6.32 -0.30
CA ILE A 71 -7.91 5.00 -0.59
C ILE A 71 -7.19 4.53 0.66
N HIS A 72 -7.61 3.38 1.20
CA HIS A 72 -7.03 2.79 2.40
C HIS A 72 -6.37 1.44 2.12
N SER A 73 -6.58 0.86 0.95
CA SER A 73 -5.98 -0.43 0.58
C SER A 73 -5.67 -0.47 -0.90
N VAL A 74 -4.59 -1.16 -1.28
CA VAL A 74 -4.23 -1.44 -2.66
C VAL A 74 -3.75 -2.88 -2.75
N ALA A 75 -4.43 -3.71 -3.54
CA ALA A 75 -3.99 -5.05 -3.89
C ALA A 75 -3.24 -5.03 -5.23
N PHE A 76 -2.21 -5.87 -5.37
CA PHE A 76 -1.35 -5.95 -6.54
C PHE A 76 -1.37 -7.37 -7.11
N LYS A 77 -1.48 -7.47 -8.43
CA LYS A 77 -1.54 -8.73 -9.15
C LYS A 77 -0.42 -8.82 -10.17
N TYR A 78 0.37 -9.88 -10.02
CA TYR A 78 1.55 -10.14 -10.83
C TYR A 78 1.29 -11.29 -11.80
N LYS A 79 1.97 -11.27 -12.94
CA LYS A 79 2.06 -12.39 -13.88
C LYS A 79 3.45 -12.39 -14.47
N ASP A 80 4.12 -13.54 -14.43
CA ASP A 80 5.49 -13.70 -14.92
C ASP A 80 6.43 -12.65 -14.26
N GLU A 81 6.32 -12.50 -12.93
CA GLU A 81 7.07 -11.54 -12.09
C GLU A 81 6.80 -10.04 -12.34
N ASP A 82 6.06 -9.69 -13.38
CA ASP A 82 5.65 -8.32 -13.68
C ASP A 82 4.32 -7.96 -13.01
N LEU A 83 4.22 -6.73 -12.49
CA LEU A 83 2.94 -6.15 -12.08
C LEU A 83 2.04 -5.98 -13.31
N LYS A 84 0.86 -6.60 -13.30
CA LYS A 84 -0.12 -6.53 -14.42
C LYS A 84 -1.35 -5.71 -14.09
N SER A 85 -1.82 -5.76 -12.85
CA SER A 85 -2.94 -4.96 -12.41
C SER A 85 -2.88 -4.67 -10.92
N PHE A 86 -3.67 -3.69 -10.50
CA PHE A 86 -3.84 -3.35 -9.09
C PHE A 86 -5.31 -2.99 -8.82
N SER A 87 -5.72 -3.14 -7.57
CA SER A 87 -7.10 -2.89 -7.14
C SER A 87 -7.11 -2.02 -5.88
N PRO A 88 -7.34 -0.71 -5.98
CA PRO A 88 -7.52 0.13 -4.81
C PRO A 88 -8.90 -0.08 -4.19
N GLU A 89 -8.94 -0.15 -2.86
CA GLU A 89 -10.16 -0.08 -2.06
C GLU A 89 -10.24 1.27 -1.38
N CYS A 90 -11.41 1.88 -1.44
CA CYS A 90 -11.65 3.22 -0.94
C CYS A 90 -12.96 3.33 -0.18
N THR A 91 -12.92 4.18 0.84
CA THR A 91 -14.10 4.64 1.55
C THR A 91 -14.61 5.91 0.87
N ILE A 92 -15.89 5.93 0.52
CA ILE A 92 -16.58 7.10 -0.03
C ILE A 92 -17.55 7.62 1.03
N ARG A 93 -17.40 8.88 1.41
CA ARG A 93 -18.30 9.58 2.33
C ARG A 93 -18.91 10.81 1.67
N ASN A 94 -20.24 10.86 1.56
CA ASN A 94 -20.93 12.01 0.97
C ASN A 94 -21.31 13.07 2.03
N ALA A 95 -21.81 14.22 1.56
CA ALA A 95 -22.21 15.34 2.40
C ALA A 95 -23.34 15.01 3.41
N THR A 96 -24.17 14.00 3.11
CA THR A 96 -25.27 13.58 3.96
C THR A 96 -24.86 12.52 4.99
N GLY A 97 -23.57 12.15 5.05
CA GLY A 97 -23.03 11.20 6.01
C GLY A 97 -23.17 9.72 5.60
N TYR A 98 -23.56 9.43 4.37
CA TYR A 98 -23.50 8.05 3.85
C TYR A 98 -22.04 7.66 3.65
N GLU A 99 -21.68 6.49 4.15
CA GLU A 99 -20.37 5.86 4.00
C GLU A 99 -20.52 4.53 3.27
N GLY A 100 -19.74 4.34 2.21
CA GLY A 100 -19.71 3.10 1.45
C GLY A 100 -18.28 2.73 1.07
N GLU A 101 -18.06 1.43 0.93
CA GLU A 101 -16.79 0.88 0.44
C GLU A 101 -16.90 0.63 -1.07
N LEU A 102 -15.86 1.01 -1.80
CA LEU A 102 -15.72 0.77 -3.22
C LEU A 102 -14.35 0.15 -3.50
N THR A 103 -14.36 -1.00 -4.17
CA THR A 103 -13.16 -1.61 -4.75
C THR A 103 -13.16 -1.35 -6.25
N ILE A 104 -12.12 -0.65 -6.75
CA ILE A 104 -11.88 -0.52 -8.18
C ILE A 104 -11.05 -1.73 -8.59
N SER A 105 -11.64 -2.67 -9.33
CA SER A 105 -11.00 -3.97 -9.57
C SER A 105 -10.15 -3.97 -10.85
N ASP A 106 -8.99 -4.63 -10.79
CA ASP A 106 -8.13 -4.97 -11.92
C ASP A 106 -7.77 -3.79 -12.84
N VAL A 107 -7.37 -2.65 -12.24
CA VAL A 107 -6.81 -1.54 -12.99
C VAL A 107 -5.50 -1.98 -13.64
N LEU A 108 -5.45 -1.98 -14.98
CA LEU A 108 -4.28 -2.43 -15.74
C LEU A 108 -3.05 -1.56 -15.44
N TYR A 109 -1.90 -2.21 -15.30
CA TYR A 109 -0.61 -1.59 -15.09
C TYR A 109 0.37 -1.94 -16.24
N PRO A 110 1.13 -0.98 -16.80
CA PRO A 110 1.04 0.46 -16.52
C PRO A 110 -0.29 1.04 -17.01
N THR A 111 -0.71 2.15 -16.40
CA THR A 111 -1.89 2.90 -16.81
C THR A 111 -1.55 3.87 -17.96
N ASN A 112 -2.53 4.64 -18.43
CA ASN A 112 -2.27 5.79 -19.30
C ASN A 112 -2.00 7.09 -18.51
N ASN A 113 -1.93 7.03 -17.18
CA ASN A 113 -1.63 8.16 -16.30
C ASN A 113 -0.30 7.91 -15.56
N LYS A 114 0.74 8.63 -15.98
CA LYS A 114 2.09 8.50 -15.40
C LYS A 114 2.15 8.81 -13.91
N ASN A 115 1.28 9.66 -13.38
CA ASN A 115 1.26 9.97 -11.94
C ASN A 115 0.77 8.75 -11.15
N ILE A 116 -0.29 8.09 -11.61
CA ILE A 116 -0.78 6.85 -11.00
C ILE A 116 0.30 5.78 -11.01
N ASP A 117 1.01 5.63 -12.13
CA ASP A 117 2.09 4.64 -12.23
C ASP A 117 3.24 4.94 -11.26
N GLN A 118 3.56 6.22 -11.06
CA GLN A 118 4.57 6.69 -10.11
C GLN A 118 4.14 6.45 -8.66
N ASP A 119 2.89 6.74 -8.32
CA ASP A 119 2.36 6.53 -6.97
C ASP A 119 2.30 5.05 -6.62
N ILE A 120 1.90 4.20 -7.56
CA ILE A 120 1.92 2.74 -7.38
C ILE A 120 3.35 2.23 -7.15
N ALA A 121 4.31 2.69 -7.96
CA ALA A 121 5.72 2.35 -7.75
C ALA A 121 6.25 2.86 -6.40
N ALA A 122 5.85 4.06 -5.98
CA ALA A 122 6.21 4.63 -4.69
C ALA A 122 5.64 3.79 -3.54
N ILE A 123 4.36 3.40 -3.58
CA ILE A 123 3.74 2.55 -2.56
C ILE A 123 4.49 1.21 -2.42
N ILE A 124 4.82 0.56 -3.54
CA ILE A 124 5.56 -0.71 -3.54
C ILE A 124 6.98 -0.54 -2.97
N SER A 125 7.67 0.53 -3.37
CA SER A 125 9.01 0.86 -2.87
C SER A 125 8.99 1.13 -1.37
N GLU A 126 8.05 1.96 -0.92
CA GLU A 126 7.88 2.32 0.49
C GLU A 126 7.53 1.09 1.34
N ALA A 127 6.67 0.19 0.84
CA ALA A 127 6.36 -1.08 1.51
C ALA A 127 7.60 -1.97 1.67
N ASN A 128 8.44 -2.09 0.64
CA ASN A 128 9.68 -2.83 0.70
C ASN A 128 10.66 -2.26 1.73
N GLN A 129 10.84 -0.94 1.74
CA GLN A 129 11.69 -0.27 2.71
C GLN A 129 11.17 -0.44 4.14
N TYR A 130 9.85 -0.46 4.32
CA TYR A 130 9.23 -0.70 5.61
C TYR A 130 9.49 -2.12 6.12
N ILE A 131 9.38 -3.14 5.24
CA ILE A 131 9.74 -4.53 5.56
C ILE A 131 11.24 -4.64 5.91
N ALA A 132 12.11 -4.02 5.12
CA ALA A 132 13.55 -4.02 5.38
C ALA A 132 13.90 -3.38 6.73
N GLY A 133 13.30 -2.22 7.04
CA GLY A 133 13.47 -1.53 8.31
C GLY A 133 13.02 -2.38 9.49
N HIS A 134 11.85 -3.03 9.39
CA HIS A 134 11.33 -3.90 10.44
C HIS A 134 12.18 -5.16 10.65
N ARG A 135 12.67 -5.79 9.57
CA ARG A 135 13.63 -6.90 9.68
C ARG A 135 14.94 -6.47 10.33
N ALA A 136 15.46 -5.29 9.99
CA ALA A 136 16.66 -4.76 10.61
C ALA A 136 16.46 -4.51 12.11
N GLN A 137 15.30 -4.00 12.53
CA GLN A 137 14.97 -3.85 13.95
C GLN A 137 14.94 -5.20 14.67
N MET A 138 14.25 -6.22 14.12
CA MET A 138 14.23 -7.56 14.73
C MET A 138 15.64 -8.16 14.84
N GLY A 139 16.44 -8.06 13.77
CA GLY A 139 17.84 -8.54 13.77
C GLY A 139 18.79 -7.76 14.68
N LEU A 140 18.47 -6.50 15.03
CA LEU A 140 19.24 -5.70 16.00
C LEU A 140 18.99 -6.13 17.45
N PHE A 141 17.85 -6.76 17.75
CA PHE A 141 17.51 -7.26 19.10
C PHE A 141 17.82 -8.76 19.28
N ASP A 142 17.97 -9.52 18.20
CA ASP A 142 18.46 -10.92 18.24
C ASP A 142 19.99 -11.02 18.48
N GLY A 143 20.69 -9.89 18.57
CA GLY A 143 22.13 -9.79 18.77
C GLY A 143 22.61 -9.56 20.21
N ASP A 144 21.70 -9.48 21.19
CA ASP A 144 22.07 -9.23 22.61
C ASP A 144 21.96 -10.52 23.46
N GLU A 145 22.43 -11.66 22.93
CA GLU A 145 22.94 -12.75 23.76
C GLU A 145 24.32 -12.37 24.33
N GLY A 146 24.30 -11.45 25.28
CA GLY A 146 25.50 -10.85 25.86
C GLY A 146 25.43 -10.66 27.37
N GLY A 147 24.83 -11.59 28.11
CA GLY A 147 24.72 -11.47 29.57
C GLY A 147 24.65 -12.79 30.30
N LYS A 148 25.81 -13.44 30.51
CA LYS A 148 25.97 -14.52 31.50
C LYS A 148 25.42 -14.06 32.84
N ILE A 149 24.55 -14.88 33.44
CA ILE A 149 24.47 -14.95 34.90
C ILE A 149 24.59 -16.43 35.27
N ALA A 150 25.73 -16.73 35.88
CA ALA A 150 25.95 -17.92 36.68
C ALA A 150 25.22 -17.78 38.03
#